data_AF-A0A124F0T9-F1
#
_entry.id   AF-A0A124F0T9-F1
#
_cell.length_a   1.000
_cell.length_b   1.000
_cell.length_c   1.000
_cell.angle_alpha   90.00
_cell.angle_beta   90.00
_cell.angle_gamma   90.00
#
_symmetry.space_group_name_H-M   'P 1'
#
loop_
_entity.id
_entity.type
_entity.pdbx_description
1 polymer ?
#
loop_
_entity_poly.entity_id
_entity_poly.type
_entity_poly.pdbx_seq_one_letter_code
_entity_poly.pdbx_strand_id
1 'polypeptide(L)'
;MSSEIPRTTSRVHPLPLAGILRLGRPSDIWFKPALSVVAAVAPPNLTLLAVGRLDLAVYTMAGSLCALYAHNRPYAARARVLALVVLGMVGGLAVALTAASLTANAVVLVTVGALLAALQKALCDATRIGPPGNVIFAFITSASLFAPQSPGQVPAHVALAAAAGGWSWIVGMAPGLLRPHGPERRAVAQALNAAAAFAESGEAPARAGAAAAVHNAWQSLLSTGARSAARRPLERLVVRAEVAMAAPDDTEPERLRVWARALRGTGPLPRPADSGGTADRPLGVEAELDHPRRPWRQTLGPLAPLALRTALGCALAGYVSLALGVGRPYWALVTAASIYQANVTLTWRRGVQRIVGNLAGVVVFAAVAPVAHAGRFALVVCCLALNFGAEALIGRNYWLGSVCVTPMALLISEFARYQEPGGLMADRVLDTLIGALVGFVAAIAVTNRRAGDRIEHALAAVERARGVASGVMAAEHPEPRALESARRELASAVTDLRAAADAAAGEWWQRALPEERVLRAERAGHRTLAAAVRRQGLHISEGSRV
;
A
#
# COMPACT_ATOMS: atom_id res chain seq x y z
N MET A 1 32.91 16.45 -41.29
CA MET A 1 31.45 16.37 -41.06
C MET A 1 31.23 15.92 -39.64
N SER A 2 31.01 16.89 -38.75
CA SER A 2 30.80 16.66 -37.32
C SER A 2 29.43 16.03 -37.09
N SER A 3 29.42 14.88 -36.41
CA SER A 3 28.21 14.21 -35.95
C SER A 3 27.61 15.01 -34.80
N GLU A 4 26.51 15.72 -35.05
CA GLU A 4 25.73 16.39 -34.01
C GLU A 4 25.04 15.32 -33.14
N ILE A 5 25.55 15.13 -31.93
CA ILE A 5 24.87 14.40 -30.87
C ILE A 5 23.58 15.18 -30.57
N PRO A 6 22.38 14.58 -30.70
CA PRO A 6 21.14 15.30 -30.43
C PRO A 6 21.11 15.71 -28.96
N ARG A 7 21.10 17.03 -28.71
CA ARG A 7 20.95 17.59 -27.37
C ARG A 7 19.57 17.19 -26.85
N THR A 8 19.53 16.20 -25.96
CA THR A 8 18.32 15.82 -25.23
C THR A 8 17.89 16.97 -24.33
N THR A 9 16.98 17.82 -24.79
CA THR A 9 16.40 18.90 -24.00
C THR A 9 15.60 18.31 -22.84
N SER A 10 15.97 18.66 -21.61
CA SER A 10 15.16 18.37 -20.42
C SER A 10 13.80 19.07 -20.55
N ARG A 11 12.70 18.31 -20.54
CA ARG A 11 11.35 18.87 -20.50
C ARG A 11 10.88 18.92 -19.06
N VAL A 12 10.61 20.13 -18.56
CA VAL A 12 9.97 20.35 -17.26
C VAL A 12 8.48 20.12 -17.43
N HIS A 13 7.95 19.02 -16.88
CA HIS A 13 6.50 18.80 -16.84
C HIS A 13 5.88 19.63 -15.69
N PRO A 14 4.81 20.40 -15.93
CA PRO A 14 4.15 21.17 -14.88
C PRO A 14 3.51 20.24 -13.83
N LEU A 15 3.62 20.60 -12.55
CA LEU A 15 3.03 19.82 -11.46
C LEU A 15 1.49 19.95 -11.52
N PRO A 16 0.75 18.85 -11.75
CA PRO A 16 -0.69 18.92 -11.98
C PRO A 16 -1.43 19.22 -10.67
N LEU A 17 -2.22 20.29 -10.65
CA LEU A 17 -3.16 20.64 -9.57
C LEU A 17 -4.59 20.13 -9.83
N ALA A 18 -4.94 19.95 -11.10
CA ALA A 18 -6.27 19.50 -11.49
C ALA A 18 -6.55 18.07 -10.98
N GLY A 19 -7.71 17.88 -10.36
CA GLY A 19 -8.18 16.57 -9.92
C GLY A 19 -7.55 16.02 -8.63
N ILE A 20 -6.62 16.74 -7.97
CA ILE A 20 -6.02 16.30 -6.69
C ILE A 20 -7.08 16.03 -5.62
N LEU A 21 -8.10 16.89 -5.57
CA LEU A 21 -9.18 16.81 -4.58
C LEU A 21 -10.40 16.01 -5.08
N ARG A 22 -10.36 15.49 -6.32
CA ARG A 22 -11.49 14.76 -6.91
C ARG A 22 -11.78 13.50 -6.09
N LEU A 23 -13.05 13.30 -5.80
CA LEU A 23 -13.50 12.17 -4.99
C LEU A 23 -13.47 10.88 -5.81
N GLY A 24 -12.75 9.88 -5.32
CA GLY A 24 -12.82 8.52 -5.85
C GLY A 24 -14.08 7.80 -5.39
N ARG A 25 -14.46 6.73 -6.11
CA ARG A 25 -15.50 5.80 -5.63
C ARG A 25 -14.97 5.06 -4.39
N PRO A 26 -15.77 4.95 -3.32
CA PRO A 26 -15.36 4.17 -2.16
C PRO A 26 -15.17 2.70 -2.55
N SER A 27 -14.27 2.00 -1.86
CA SER A 27 -14.20 0.54 -2.00
C SER A 27 -15.49 -0.09 -1.48
N ASP A 28 -15.95 -1.19 -2.08
CA ASP A 28 -17.18 -1.89 -1.65
C ASP A 28 -17.15 -2.38 -0.18
N ILE A 29 -15.99 -2.30 0.46
CA ILE A 29 -15.71 -2.84 1.79
C ILE A 29 -15.19 -1.78 2.74
N TRP A 30 -15.33 -0.49 2.43
CA TRP A 30 -14.78 0.64 3.22
C TRP A 30 -15.15 0.56 4.72
N PHE A 31 -16.36 0.06 5.03
CA PHE A 31 -16.85 -0.07 6.39
C PHE A 31 -16.12 -1.16 7.20
N LYS A 32 -15.54 -2.18 6.54
CA LYS A 32 -14.88 -3.30 7.24
C LYS A 32 -13.58 -2.86 7.91
N PRO A 33 -12.61 -2.23 7.21
CA PRO A 33 -11.44 -1.65 7.86
C PRO A 33 -11.80 -0.63 8.93
N ALA A 34 -12.78 0.25 8.66
CA ALA A 34 -13.20 1.27 9.61
C ALA A 34 -13.74 0.66 10.93
N LEU A 35 -14.59 -0.36 10.84
CA LEU A 35 -15.08 -1.08 12.04
C LEU A 35 -13.99 -1.88 12.74
N SER A 36 -13.08 -2.51 11.99
CA SER A 36 -11.96 -3.27 12.58
C SER A 36 -11.04 -2.38 13.40
N VAL A 37 -10.78 -1.14 12.97
CA VAL A 37 -9.99 -0.18 13.76
C VAL A 37 -10.71 0.21 15.05
N VAL A 38 -12.01 0.51 14.97
CA VAL A 38 -12.79 0.83 16.17
C VAL A 38 -12.77 -0.35 17.15
N ALA A 39 -12.97 -1.58 16.67
CA ALA A 39 -12.90 -2.79 17.50
C ALA A 39 -11.50 -3.05 18.09
N ALA A 40 -10.43 -2.62 17.42
CA ALA A 40 -9.06 -2.74 17.91
C ALA A 40 -8.67 -1.64 18.92
N VAL A 41 -9.19 -0.42 18.77
CA VAL A 41 -8.85 0.74 19.61
C VAL A 41 -9.76 0.87 20.83
N ALA A 42 -11.05 0.56 20.69
CA ALA A 42 -12.04 0.80 21.75
C ALA A 42 -11.75 -0.01 23.02
N PRO A 43 -11.52 -1.34 22.98
CA PRO A 43 -11.34 -2.10 24.21
C PRO A 43 -10.11 -1.67 25.02
N PRO A 44 -8.90 -1.49 24.44
CA PRO A 44 -7.75 -0.99 25.20
C PRO A 44 -7.99 0.39 25.82
N ASN A 45 -8.56 1.34 25.06
CA ASN A 45 -8.76 2.70 25.55
C ASN A 45 -9.87 2.81 26.61
N LEU A 46 -10.95 2.02 26.47
CA LEU A 46 -12.02 1.96 27.48
C LEU A 46 -11.55 1.27 28.76
N THR A 47 -10.71 0.25 28.66
CA THR A 47 -10.08 -0.37 29.85
C THR A 47 -9.16 0.62 30.56
N LEU A 48 -8.33 1.37 29.82
CA LEU A 48 -7.50 2.41 30.42
C LEU A 48 -8.33 3.54 31.04
N LEU A 49 -9.46 3.91 30.44
CA LEU A 49 -10.41 4.84 31.04
C LEU A 49 -10.97 4.31 32.35
N ALA A 50 -11.40 3.05 32.39
CA ALA A 50 -11.96 2.42 33.59
C ALA A 50 -10.93 2.33 34.74
N VAL A 51 -9.66 2.08 34.42
CA VAL A 51 -8.56 2.04 35.40
C VAL A 51 -8.00 3.44 35.72
N GLY A 52 -8.51 4.50 35.07
CA GLY A 52 -8.06 5.87 35.29
C GLY A 52 -6.66 6.17 34.74
N ARG A 53 -6.15 5.35 33.82
CA ARG A 53 -4.79 5.40 33.25
C ARG A 53 -4.77 5.74 31.76
N LEU A 54 -5.60 6.71 31.34
CA LEU A 54 -5.61 7.20 29.95
C LEU A 54 -4.28 7.82 29.51
N ASP A 55 -3.41 8.19 30.44
CA ASP A 55 -2.03 8.60 30.16
C ASP A 55 -1.25 7.56 29.33
N LEU A 56 -1.62 6.28 29.45
CA LEU A 56 -0.99 5.16 28.73
C LEU A 56 -1.60 4.91 27.34
N ALA A 57 -2.64 5.66 26.95
CA ALA A 57 -3.37 5.41 25.71
C ALA A 57 -2.48 5.53 24.46
N VAL A 58 -1.47 6.40 24.48
CA VAL A 58 -0.51 6.53 23.36
C VAL A 58 0.20 5.20 23.05
N TYR A 59 0.51 4.39 24.07
CA TYR A 59 1.19 3.11 23.89
C TYR A 59 0.24 2.01 23.43
N THR A 60 -0.98 1.94 23.98
CA THR A 60 -1.97 0.98 23.50
C THR A 60 -2.40 1.29 22.07
N MET A 61 -2.52 2.57 21.72
CA MET A 61 -2.80 3.01 20.36
C MET A 61 -1.73 2.57 19.36
N ALA A 62 -0.46 2.49 19.78
CA ALA A 62 0.60 1.96 18.93
C ALA A 62 0.29 0.53 18.47
N GLY A 63 -0.15 -0.33 19.39
CA GLY A 63 -0.61 -1.68 19.09
C GLY A 63 -1.92 -1.70 18.31
N SER A 64 -2.93 -0.96 18.78
CA SER A 64 -4.29 -0.93 18.20
C SER A 64 -4.33 -0.51 16.73
N LEU A 65 -3.52 0.47 16.34
CA LEU A 65 -3.46 0.96 14.96
C LEU A 65 -2.82 -0.04 13.98
N CYS A 66 -2.20 -1.12 14.47
CA CYS A 66 -1.74 -2.21 13.60
C CYS A 66 -2.90 -2.92 12.88
N ALA A 67 -4.14 -2.80 13.40
CA ALA A 67 -5.33 -3.32 12.74
C ALA A 67 -5.57 -2.71 11.35
N LEU A 68 -5.00 -1.54 11.04
CA LEU A 68 -5.12 -0.85 9.75
C LEU A 68 -4.57 -1.62 8.55
N TYR A 69 -3.63 -2.54 8.79
CA TYR A 69 -2.84 -3.16 7.74
C TYR A 69 -3.46 -4.46 7.22
N ALA A 70 -3.06 -4.87 6.01
CA ALA A 70 -3.31 -6.20 5.44
C ALA A 70 -4.79 -6.64 5.26
N HIS A 71 -5.77 -5.74 5.38
CA HIS A 71 -7.22 -6.02 5.22
C HIS A 71 -7.62 -6.70 3.90
N ASN A 72 -6.84 -6.47 2.83
CA ASN A 72 -7.10 -7.03 1.50
C ASN A 72 -6.34 -8.34 1.23
N ARG A 73 -5.46 -8.77 2.14
CA ARG A 73 -4.71 -10.02 2.00
C ARG A 73 -5.55 -11.22 2.49
N PRO A 74 -5.36 -12.42 1.92
CA PRO A 74 -5.86 -13.67 2.48
C PRO A 74 -5.39 -13.92 3.90
N TYR A 75 -6.15 -14.66 4.71
CA TYR A 75 -5.88 -14.76 6.16
C TYR A 75 -4.52 -15.36 6.51
N ALA A 76 -4.06 -16.38 5.79
CA ALA A 76 -2.73 -16.97 6.03
C ALA A 76 -1.60 -15.95 5.81
N ALA A 77 -1.66 -15.19 4.71
CA ALA A 77 -0.71 -14.12 4.43
C ALA A 77 -0.88 -12.93 5.38
N ARG A 78 -2.12 -12.57 5.69
CA ARG A 78 -2.49 -11.49 6.62
C ARG A 78 -1.94 -11.75 8.01
N ALA A 79 -2.08 -12.95 8.55
CA ALA A 79 -1.57 -13.32 9.86
C ALA A 79 -0.07 -13.02 9.99
N ARG A 80 0.70 -13.42 8.98
CA ARG A 80 2.15 -13.18 8.92
C ARG A 80 2.47 -11.69 8.77
N VAL A 81 1.80 -10.99 7.86
CA VAL A 81 2.03 -9.56 7.64
C VAL A 81 1.66 -8.73 8.87
N LEU A 82 0.51 -8.99 9.49
CA LEU A 82 0.08 -8.31 10.72
C LEU A 82 1.06 -8.57 11.87
N ALA A 83 1.54 -9.81 12.04
CA ALA A 83 2.56 -10.10 13.05
C ALA A 83 3.85 -9.29 12.80
N LEU A 84 4.30 -9.19 11.55
CA LEU A 84 5.46 -8.37 11.18
C LEU A 84 5.21 -6.86 11.39
N VAL A 85 4.00 -6.37 11.12
CA VAL A 85 3.59 -4.98 11.41
C VAL A 85 3.68 -4.71 12.91
N VAL A 86 3.09 -5.58 13.72
CA VAL A 86 3.10 -5.45 15.18
C VAL A 86 4.54 -5.48 15.70
N LEU A 87 5.36 -6.43 15.26
CA LEU A 87 6.78 -6.50 15.65
C LEU A 87 7.55 -5.25 15.23
N GLY A 88 7.35 -4.76 14.00
CA GLY A 88 7.97 -3.52 13.53
C GLY A 88 7.53 -2.30 14.33
N MET A 89 6.25 -2.26 14.75
CA MET A 89 5.67 -1.14 15.49
C MET A 89 6.19 -1.12 16.91
N VAL A 90 6.15 -2.27 17.58
CA VAL A 90 6.67 -2.47 18.94
C VAL A 90 8.19 -2.24 18.97
N GLY A 91 8.93 -2.74 17.97
CA GLY A 91 10.37 -2.51 17.86
C GLY A 91 10.72 -1.03 17.62
N GLY A 92 10.01 -0.36 16.72
CA GLY A 92 10.19 1.08 16.50
C GLY A 92 9.84 1.90 17.74
N LEU A 93 8.77 1.54 18.44
CA LEU A 93 8.37 2.16 19.70
C LEU A 93 9.42 1.94 20.79
N ALA A 94 9.96 0.73 20.92
CA ALA A 94 11.00 0.41 21.90
C ALA A 94 12.27 1.23 21.67
N VAL A 95 12.69 1.41 20.41
CA VAL A 95 13.83 2.27 20.06
C VAL A 95 13.53 3.73 20.42
N ALA A 96 12.34 4.23 20.07
CA ALA A 96 11.91 5.59 20.37
C ALA A 96 11.89 5.89 21.88
N LEU A 97 11.26 5.01 22.68
CA LEU A 97 11.16 5.17 24.14
C LEU A 97 12.52 5.03 24.82
N THR A 98 13.36 4.09 24.36
CA THR A 98 14.72 3.95 24.88
C THR A 98 15.52 5.22 24.60
N ALA A 99 15.49 5.76 23.38
CA ALA A 99 16.18 7.00 23.06
C ALA A 99 15.66 8.18 23.91
N ALA A 100 14.34 8.33 24.05
CA ALA A 100 13.72 9.35 24.91
C ALA A 100 14.12 9.21 26.39
N SER A 101 14.39 8.00 26.86
CA SER A 101 14.82 7.75 28.24
C SER A 101 16.31 8.04 28.50
N LEU A 102 17.12 8.07 27.43
CA LEU A 102 18.59 8.24 27.53
C LEU A 102 19.04 9.67 27.25
N THR A 103 18.24 10.47 26.52
CA THR A 103 18.62 11.84 26.18
C THR A 103 17.41 12.77 26.08
N ALA A 104 17.57 13.99 26.58
CA ALA A 104 16.64 15.10 26.36
C ALA A 104 17.07 16.00 25.19
N ASN A 105 18.20 15.71 24.52
CA ASN A 105 18.71 16.55 23.43
C ASN A 105 17.82 16.39 22.19
N ALA A 106 17.04 17.43 21.90
CA ALA A 106 16.08 17.43 20.81
C ALA A 106 16.73 17.18 19.43
N VAL A 107 17.98 17.62 19.21
CA VAL A 107 18.70 17.35 17.95
C VAL A 107 18.94 15.85 17.78
N VAL A 108 19.35 15.17 18.85
CA VAL A 108 19.56 13.71 18.83
C VAL A 108 18.24 13.00 18.58
N LEU A 109 17.16 13.39 19.26
CA LEU A 109 15.83 12.79 19.09
C LEU A 109 15.29 12.99 17.67
N VAL A 110 15.44 14.17 17.07
CA VAL A 110 15.10 14.42 15.65
C VAL A 110 15.91 13.50 14.73
N THR A 111 17.21 13.34 14.99
CA THR A 111 18.09 12.48 14.19
C THR A 111 17.64 11.03 14.25
N VAL A 112 17.35 10.50 15.45
CA VAL A 112 16.82 9.15 15.64
C VAL A 112 15.48 8.98 14.92
N GLY A 113 14.57 9.95 15.05
CA GLY A 113 13.27 9.93 14.38
C GLY A 113 13.39 9.90 12.85
N ALA A 114 14.32 10.68 12.28
CA ALA A 114 14.57 10.71 10.85
C ALA A 114 15.12 9.37 10.33
N LEU A 115 16.04 8.75 11.06
CA LEU A 115 16.58 7.42 10.74
C LEU A 115 15.50 6.33 10.85
N LEU A 116 14.67 6.37 11.89
CA LEU A 116 13.53 5.46 12.04
C LEU A 116 12.53 5.61 10.88
N ALA A 117 12.16 6.85 10.53
CA ALA A 117 11.25 7.11 9.42
C ALA A 117 11.80 6.57 8.08
N ALA A 118 13.10 6.73 7.84
CA ALA A 118 13.76 6.21 6.65
C ALA A 118 13.80 4.67 6.63
N LEU A 119 14.13 4.04 7.76
CA LEU A 119 14.13 2.58 7.90
C LEU A 119 12.72 2.02 7.69
N GLN A 120 11.71 2.60 8.34
CA GLN A 120 10.31 2.20 8.21
C GLN A 120 9.82 2.37 6.78
N LYS A 121 10.18 3.48 6.10
CA LYS A 121 9.89 3.69 4.68
C LYS A 121 10.48 2.59 3.82
N ALA A 122 11.78 2.32 3.97
CA ALA A 122 12.48 1.29 3.21
C ALA A 122 11.86 -0.10 3.43
N LEU A 123 11.54 -0.46 4.68
CA LEU A 123 10.92 -1.74 5.03
C LEU A 123 9.49 -1.85 4.47
N CYS A 124 8.67 -0.81 4.59
CA CYS A 124 7.29 -0.83 4.06
C CYS A 124 7.26 -0.93 2.53
N ASP A 125 8.18 -0.25 1.85
CA ASP A 125 8.30 -0.31 0.40
C ASP A 125 8.84 -1.67 -0.06
N ALA A 126 9.86 -2.20 0.63
CA ALA A 126 10.42 -3.53 0.35
C ALA A 126 9.41 -4.67 0.55
N THR A 127 8.56 -4.56 1.59
CA THR A 127 7.54 -5.56 1.91
C THR A 127 6.22 -5.34 1.15
N ARG A 128 6.07 -4.20 0.45
CA ARG A 128 4.84 -3.80 -0.25
C ARG A 128 3.61 -3.92 0.66
N ILE A 129 3.73 -3.40 1.88
CA ILE A 129 2.75 -3.58 2.97
C ILE A 129 1.39 -2.93 2.68
N GLY A 130 1.33 -2.10 1.64
CA GLY A 130 0.15 -1.35 1.21
C GLY A 130 -0.11 -0.14 2.11
N PRO A 131 -1.11 0.70 1.77
CA PRO A 131 -1.57 1.77 2.66
C PRO A 131 -2.03 1.21 4.02
N PRO A 132 -1.79 1.90 5.14
CA PRO A 132 -1.24 3.26 5.27
C PRO A 132 0.30 3.39 5.17
N GLY A 133 1.01 2.31 4.86
CA GLY A 133 2.46 2.33 4.63
C GLY A 133 3.27 2.68 5.87
N ASN A 134 4.32 3.50 5.74
CA ASN A 134 5.17 3.89 6.86
C ASN A 134 4.60 5.01 7.75
N VAL A 135 3.48 5.64 7.36
CA VAL A 135 2.99 6.88 7.99
C VAL A 135 2.62 6.68 9.46
N ILE A 136 1.92 5.60 9.78
CA ILE A 136 1.49 5.32 11.16
C ILE A 136 2.70 4.96 12.04
N PHE A 137 3.68 4.23 11.51
CA PHE A 137 4.94 3.95 12.21
C PHE A 137 5.70 5.24 12.53
N ALA A 138 5.87 6.11 11.53
CA ALA A 138 6.55 7.38 11.71
C ALA A 138 5.81 8.27 12.71
N PHE A 139 4.48 8.30 12.67
CA PHE A 139 3.65 9.04 13.62
C PHE A 139 3.87 8.59 15.06
N ILE A 140 3.72 7.29 15.34
CA ILE A 140 3.88 6.74 16.69
C ILE A 140 5.31 6.93 17.19
N THR A 141 6.30 6.49 16.41
CA THR A 141 7.70 6.56 16.85
C THR A 141 8.20 7.98 17.06
N SER A 142 7.78 8.92 16.21
CA SER A 142 8.14 10.34 16.39
C SER A 142 7.44 10.94 17.59
N ALA A 143 6.16 10.65 17.84
CA ALA A 143 5.48 11.15 19.03
C ALA A 143 6.12 10.60 20.32
N SER A 144 6.48 9.30 20.32
CA SER A 144 7.10 8.64 21.48
C SER A 144 8.53 9.11 21.78
N LEU A 145 9.28 9.59 20.78
CA LEU A 145 10.62 10.15 20.98
C LEU A 145 10.62 11.40 21.86
N PHE A 146 9.53 12.16 21.89
CA PHE A 146 9.41 13.41 22.66
C PHE A 146 8.46 13.27 23.85
N ALA A 147 8.03 12.04 24.16
CA ALA A 147 7.30 11.74 25.38
C ALA A 147 8.30 11.64 26.55
N PRO A 148 8.08 12.32 27.69
CA PRO A 148 8.91 12.13 28.88
C PRO A 148 8.88 10.68 29.33
N GLN A 149 10.04 10.03 29.50
CA GLN A 149 10.17 8.62 29.85
C GLN A 149 11.34 8.37 30.80
N SER A 150 11.18 7.40 31.71
CA SER A 150 12.28 6.85 32.48
C SER A 150 12.65 5.45 31.98
N PRO A 151 13.93 5.02 32.10
CA PRO A 151 14.36 3.71 31.61
C PRO A 151 13.56 2.53 32.19
N GLY A 152 13.14 2.62 33.46
CA GLY A 152 12.35 1.58 34.12
C GLY A 152 10.91 1.43 33.60
N GLN A 153 10.36 2.45 32.94
CA GLN A 153 9.00 2.42 32.38
C GLN A 153 8.94 1.80 30.97
N VAL A 154 10.06 1.81 30.25
CA VAL A 154 10.12 1.36 28.85
C VAL A 154 9.59 -0.06 28.67
N PRO A 155 9.98 -1.08 29.47
CA PRO A 155 9.47 -2.43 29.31
C PRO A 155 7.95 -2.53 29.44
N ALA A 156 7.35 -1.80 30.39
CA ALA A 156 5.91 -1.80 30.62
C ALA A 156 5.14 -1.16 29.45
N HIS A 157 5.61 -0.02 28.94
CA HIS A 157 4.98 0.65 27.80
C HIS A 157 5.08 -0.16 26.51
N VAL A 158 6.24 -0.81 26.28
CA VAL A 158 6.42 -1.73 25.14
C VAL A 158 5.51 -2.95 25.28
N ALA A 159 5.34 -3.50 26.48
CA ALA A 159 4.43 -4.62 26.73
C ALA A 159 2.95 -4.25 26.48
N LEU A 160 2.52 -3.03 26.86
CA LEU A 160 1.18 -2.53 26.57
C LEU A 160 0.92 -2.44 25.05
N ALA A 161 1.89 -1.92 24.30
CA ALA A 161 1.82 -1.86 22.85
C ALA A 161 1.78 -3.26 22.22
N ALA A 162 2.57 -4.20 22.73
CA ALA A 162 2.57 -5.59 22.27
C ALA A 162 1.23 -6.29 22.56
N ALA A 163 0.65 -6.08 23.75
CA ALA A 163 -0.66 -6.63 24.11
C ALA A 163 -1.79 -6.09 23.22
N ALA A 164 -1.83 -4.76 23.01
CA ALA A 164 -2.78 -4.14 22.09
C ALA A 164 -2.54 -4.56 20.62
N GLY A 165 -1.29 -4.83 20.25
CA GLY A 165 -0.93 -5.40 18.94
C GLY A 165 -1.44 -6.83 18.77
N GLY A 166 -1.33 -7.65 19.82
CA GLY A 166 -1.92 -9.00 19.87
C GLY A 166 -3.45 -8.96 19.75
N TRP A 167 -4.11 -8.03 20.45
CA TRP A 167 -5.54 -7.79 20.29
C TRP A 167 -5.92 -7.39 18.85
N SER A 168 -5.16 -6.48 18.26
CA SER A 168 -5.36 -6.06 16.86
C SER A 168 -5.20 -7.18 15.86
N TRP A 169 -4.25 -8.09 16.12
CA TRP A 169 -4.07 -9.29 15.33
C TRP A 169 -5.31 -10.19 15.41
N ILE A 170 -5.85 -10.41 16.61
CA ILE A 170 -7.09 -11.19 16.81
C ILE A 170 -8.24 -10.54 16.05
N VAL A 171 -8.45 -9.22 16.20
CA VAL A 171 -9.52 -8.48 15.49
C VAL A 171 -9.37 -8.59 13.97
N GLY A 172 -8.16 -8.46 13.43
CA GLY A 172 -7.89 -8.57 12.00
C GLY A 172 -8.10 -9.98 11.42
N MET A 173 -8.01 -11.01 12.27
CA MET A 173 -8.18 -12.42 11.94
C MET A 173 -9.58 -12.97 12.23
N ALA A 174 -10.33 -12.35 13.14
CA ALA A 174 -11.66 -12.80 13.58
C ALA A 174 -12.66 -13.04 12.43
N PRO A 175 -12.74 -12.20 11.37
CA PRO A 175 -13.64 -12.45 10.24
C PRO A 175 -13.30 -13.74 9.46
N GLY A 176 -12.10 -14.30 9.64
CA GLY A 176 -11.67 -15.57 9.06
C GLY A 176 -12.41 -16.78 9.65
N LEU A 177 -12.92 -16.68 10.88
CA LEU A 177 -13.71 -17.75 11.51
C LEU A 177 -15.06 -17.96 10.80
N LEU A 178 -15.67 -16.88 10.31
CA LEU A 178 -16.94 -16.91 9.61
C LEU A 178 -16.78 -17.02 8.09
N ARG A 179 -15.72 -16.43 7.53
CA ARG A 179 -15.47 -16.40 6.08
C ARG A 179 -14.01 -16.72 5.76
N PRO A 180 -13.56 -17.99 5.87
CA PRO A 180 -12.16 -18.38 5.72
C PRO A 180 -11.54 -17.99 4.36
N HIS A 181 -12.34 -17.96 3.29
CA HIS A 181 -11.89 -17.65 1.92
C HIS A 181 -12.44 -16.30 1.41
N GLY A 182 -12.85 -15.42 2.32
CA GLY A 182 -13.51 -14.14 1.99
C GLY A 182 -12.66 -13.20 1.11
N PRO A 183 -11.38 -12.94 1.45
CA PRO A 183 -10.48 -12.13 0.61
C PRO A 183 -10.30 -12.68 -0.81
N GLU A 184 -10.12 -13.99 -0.95
CA GLU A 184 -9.88 -14.70 -2.21
C GLU A 184 -11.12 -14.64 -3.10
N ARG A 185 -12.30 -14.97 -2.55
CA ARG A 185 -13.58 -14.87 -3.26
C ARG A 185 -13.84 -13.45 -3.78
N ARG A 186 -13.49 -12.42 -3.00
CA ARG A 186 -13.65 -11.02 -3.42
C ARG A 186 -12.72 -10.64 -4.56
N ALA A 187 -11.45 -11.04 -4.49
CA ALA A 187 -10.48 -10.74 -5.54
C ALA A 187 -10.91 -11.39 -6.87
N VAL A 188 -11.36 -12.65 -6.83
CA VAL A 188 -11.88 -13.35 -8.01
C VAL A 188 -13.17 -12.72 -8.53
N ALA A 189 -14.08 -12.31 -7.65
CA ALA A 189 -15.30 -11.60 -8.05
C ALA A 189 -15.01 -10.25 -8.73
N GLN A 190 -14.00 -9.51 -8.26
CA GLN A 190 -13.55 -8.27 -8.88
C GLN A 190 -12.95 -8.53 -10.27
N ALA A 191 -12.13 -9.58 -10.43
CA ALA A 191 -11.60 -9.98 -11.72
C ALA A 191 -12.71 -10.32 -12.72
N LEU A 192 -13.71 -11.10 -12.31
CA LEU A 192 -14.86 -11.45 -13.15
C LEU A 192 -15.69 -10.22 -13.57
N ASN A 193 -15.98 -9.31 -12.64
CA ASN A 193 -16.73 -8.09 -12.96
C ASN A 193 -15.95 -7.16 -13.89
N ALA A 194 -14.62 -7.04 -13.70
CA ALA A 194 -13.78 -6.22 -14.55
C ALA A 194 -13.62 -6.81 -15.95
N ALA A 195 -13.48 -8.13 -16.07
CA ALA A 195 -13.49 -8.83 -17.35
C ALA A 195 -14.83 -8.68 -18.09
N ALA A 196 -15.96 -8.79 -17.37
CA ALA A 196 -17.29 -8.55 -17.95
C ALA A 196 -17.43 -7.12 -18.48
N ALA A 197 -17.01 -6.11 -17.71
CA ALA A 197 -17.04 -4.71 -18.14
C ALA A 197 -16.14 -4.45 -19.36
N PHE A 198 -15.00 -5.13 -19.46
CA PHE A 198 -14.15 -5.06 -20.65
C PHE A 198 -14.80 -5.73 -21.87
N ALA A 199 -15.39 -6.91 -21.70
CA ALA A 199 -16.07 -7.62 -22.80
C ALA A 199 -17.23 -6.79 -23.40
N GLU A 200 -17.92 -5.97 -22.61
CA GLU A 200 -18.98 -5.09 -23.10
C GLU A 200 -18.49 -3.80 -23.77
N SER A 201 -17.44 -3.19 -23.21
CA SER A 201 -16.97 -1.88 -23.67
C SER A 201 -15.96 -1.96 -24.81
N GLY A 202 -15.13 -3.01 -24.84
CA GLY A 202 -13.98 -3.13 -25.75
C GLY A 202 -12.90 -2.06 -25.55
N GLU A 203 -13.03 -1.16 -24.58
CA GLU A 203 -12.19 0.01 -24.43
C GLU A 203 -10.83 -0.29 -23.77
N ALA A 204 -9.78 0.43 -24.18
CA ALA A 204 -8.43 0.27 -23.64
C ALA A 204 -8.30 0.51 -22.12
N PRO A 205 -8.98 1.51 -21.51
CA PRO A 205 -8.97 1.68 -20.05
C PRO A 205 -9.64 0.53 -19.31
N ALA A 206 -10.74 -0.02 -19.85
CA ALA A 206 -11.42 -1.18 -19.27
C ALA A 206 -10.54 -2.44 -19.33
N ARG A 207 -9.79 -2.62 -20.42
CA ARG A 207 -8.79 -3.69 -20.55
C ARG A 207 -7.71 -3.64 -19.47
N ALA A 208 -7.16 -2.44 -19.23
CA ALA A 208 -6.13 -2.26 -18.20
C ALA A 208 -6.68 -2.55 -16.80
N GLY A 209 -7.91 -2.10 -16.50
CA GLY A 209 -8.59 -2.41 -15.24
C GLY A 209 -8.86 -3.91 -15.04
N ALA A 210 -9.31 -4.60 -16.10
CA ALA A 210 -9.53 -6.05 -16.09
C ALA A 210 -8.23 -6.82 -15.87
N ALA A 211 -7.16 -6.48 -16.59
CA ALA A 211 -5.85 -7.11 -16.43
C ALA A 211 -5.30 -6.95 -15.01
N ALA A 212 -5.42 -5.75 -14.42
CA ALA A 212 -5.01 -5.49 -13.05
C ALA A 212 -5.85 -6.30 -12.03
N ALA A 213 -7.16 -6.40 -12.23
CA ALA A 213 -8.04 -7.17 -11.36
C ALA A 213 -7.74 -8.68 -11.41
N VAL A 214 -7.51 -9.23 -12.60
CA VAL A 214 -7.09 -10.62 -12.81
C VAL A 214 -5.74 -10.90 -12.17
N HIS A 215 -4.75 -10.03 -12.36
CA HIS A 215 -3.45 -10.16 -11.73
C HIS A 215 -3.56 -10.14 -10.19
N ASN A 216 -4.35 -9.22 -9.62
CA ASN A 216 -4.61 -9.16 -8.18
C ASN A 216 -5.29 -10.43 -7.65
N ALA A 217 -6.19 -11.04 -8.43
CA ALA A 217 -6.82 -12.31 -8.07
C ALA A 217 -5.81 -13.46 -8.00
N TRP A 218 -4.91 -13.57 -9.00
CA TRP A 218 -3.82 -14.54 -8.98
C TRP A 218 -2.88 -14.32 -7.78
N GLN A 219 -2.43 -13.08 -7.54
CA GLN A 219 -1.56 -12.76 -6.41
C GLN A 219 -2.21 -13.11 -5.06
N SER A 220 -3.53 -12.89 -4.94
CA SER A 220 -4.30 -13.31 -3.77
C SER A 220 -4.26 -14.83 -3.60
N LEU A 221 -4.60 -15.60 -4.64
CA LEU A 221 -4.61 -17.07 -4.60
C LEU A 221 -3.22 -17.70 -4.39
N LEU A 222 -2.17 -17.08 -4.90
CA LEU A 222 -0.78 -17.54 -4.71
C LEU A 222 -0.29 -17.30 -3.27
N SER A 223 -0.77 -16.24 -2.61
CA SER A 223 -0.33 -15.87 -1.26
C SER A 223 -0.81 -16.80 -0.13
N THR A 224 -1.77 -17.69 -0.40
CA THR A 224 -2.36 -18.60 0.61
C THR A 224 -1.54 -19.86 0.90
N GLY A 225 -0.45 -20.12 0.17
CA GLY A 225 0.34 -21.34 0.35
C GLY A 225 -0.38 -22.61 -0.14
N ALA A 226 -0.17 -23.74 0.56
CA ALA A 226 -0.55 -25.09 0.12
C ALA A 226 -2.02 -25.24 -0.31
N ARG A 227 -2.25 -26.16 -1.26
CA ARG A 227 -3.49 -26.37 -2.02
C ARG A 227 -4.66 -26.82 -1.12
N SER A 228 -5.38 -25.87 -0.53
CA SER A 228 -6.68 -26.18 0.08
C SER A 228 -7.70 -26.53 -1.02
N ALA A 229 -8.59 -27.51 -0.76
CA ALA A 229 -9.60 -27.97 -1.72
C ALA A 229 -10.50 -26.85 -2.27
N ALA A 230 -10.64 -25.75 -1.53
CA ALA A 230 -11.38 -24.55 -1.91
C ALA A 230 -10.66 -23.62 -2.92
N ARG A 231 -9.36 -23.81 -3.17
CA ARG A 231 -8.56 -22.99 -4.10
C ARG A 231 -8.81 -23.33 -5.57
N ARG A 232 -8.93 -24.63 -5.88
CA ARG A 232 -9.06 -25.11 -7.28
C ARG A 232 -10.26 -24.51 -8.03
N PRO A 233 -11.47 -24.38 -7.44
CA PRO A 233 -12.59 -23.75 -8.14
C PRO A 233 -12.39 -22.25 -8.36
N LEU A 234 -11.71 -21.54 -7.44
CA LEU A 234 -11.40 -20.12 -7.62
C LEU A 234 -10.39 -19.90 -8.73
N GLU A 235 -9.35 -20.74 -8.84
CA GLU A 235 -8.38 -20.68 -9.93
C GLU A 235 -9.07 -20.86 -11.29
N ARG A 236 -9.99 -21.83 -11.40
CA ARG A 236 -10.79 -22.03 -12.62
C ARG A 236 -11.58 -20.77 -13.02
N LEU A 237 -12.15 -20.06 -12.06
CA LEU A 237 -12.87 -18.81 -12.34
C LEU A 237 -11.95 -17.67 -12.78
N VAL A 238 -10.72 -17.58 -12.25
CA VAL A 238 -9.74 -16.58 -12.72
C VAL A 238 -9.28 -16.90 -14.14
N VAL A 239 -9.05 -18.16 -14.47
CA VAL A 239 -8.74 -18.59 -15.85
C VAL A 239 -9.88 -18.22 -16.80
N ARG A 240 -11.15 -18.36 -16.38
CA ARG A 240 -12.29 -17.91 -17.21
C ARG A 240 -12.30 -16.40 -17.42
N ALA A 241 -11.92 -15.61 -16.42
CA ALA A 241 -11.75 -14.16 -16.59
C ALA A 241 -10.61 -13.83 -17.57
N GLU A 242 -9.50 -14.59 -17.56
CA GLU A 242 -8.41 -14.44 -18.54
C GLU A 242 -8.85 -14.76 -19.97
N VAL A 243 -9.56 -15.88 -20.16
CA VAL A 243 -10.12 -16.27 -21.46
C VAL A 243 -11.06 -15.17 -21.98
N ALA A 244 -11.91 -14.62 -21.11
CA ALA A 244 -12.79 -13.51 -21.46
C ALA A 244 -12.06 -12.25 -21.91
N MET A 245 -10.88 -11.96 -21.35
CA MET A 245 -10.04 -10.86 -21.83
C MET A 245 -9.34 -11.16 -23.16
N ALA A 246 -9.10 -12.44 -23.47
CA ALA A 246 -8.42 -12.86 -24.68
C ALA A 246 -9.36 -12.94 -25.89
N ALA A 247 -10.62 -13.32 -25.66
CA ALA A 247 -11.69 -13.43 -26.65
C ALA A 247 -12.98 -12.76 -26.12
N PRO A 248 -13.03 -11.41 -26.11
CA PRO A 248 -14.19 -10.68 -25.57
C PRO A 248 -15.47 -10.94 -26.37
N ASP A 249 -15.36 -11.11 -27.69
CA ASP A 249 -16.51 -11.32 -28.59
C ASP A 249 -17.20 -12.69 -28.37
N ASP A 250 -16.45 -13.70 -27.92
CA ASP A 250 -16.95 -15.05 -27.63
C ASP A 250 -17.42 -15.21 -26.16
N THR A 251 -17.50 -14.11 -25.41
CA THR A 251 -17.77 -14.12 -23.97
C THR A 251 -19.15 -13.58 -23.65
N GLU A 252 -19.90 -14.28 -22.80
CA GLU A 252 -21.15 -13.80 -22.21
C GLU A 252 -20.87 -12.99 -20.91
N PRO A 253 -20.98 -11.64 -20.92
CA PRO A 253 -20.62 -10.81 -19.76
C PRO A 253 -21.52 -11.07 -18.54
N GLU A 254 -22.81 -11.34 -18.77
CA GLU A 254 -23.76 -11.64 -17.70
C GLU A 254 -23.42 -12.92 -16.94
N ARG A 255 -22.86 -13.93 -17.61
CA ARG A 255 -22.44 -15.18 -16.98
C ARG A 255 -21.29 -14.95 -15.99
N LEU A 256 -20.33 -14.09 -16.36
CA LEU A 256 -19.25 -13.67 -15.47
C LEU A 256 -19.79 -12.91 -14.24
N ARG A 257 -20.79 -12.03 -14.43
CA ARG A 257 -21.45 -11.32 -13.33
C ARG A 257 -22.22 -12.25 -12.39
N VAL A 258 -22.87 -13.29 -12.91
CA VAL A 258 -23.55 -14.31 -12.10
C VAL A 258 -22.53 -15.03 -11.20
N TRP A 259 -21.40 -15.46 -11.75
CA TRP A 259 -20.33 -16.07 -10.96
C TRP A 259 -19.76 -15.09 -9.92
N ALA A 260 -19.55 -13.81 -10.30
CA ALA A 260 -19.08 -12.79 -9.37
C ALA A 260 -20.06 -12.55 -8.21
N ARG A 261 -21.37 -12.56 -8.48
CA ARG A 261 -22.43 -12.44 -7.45
C ARG A 261 -22.43 -13.64 -6.50
N ALA A 262 -22.32 -14.86 -7.02
CA ALA A 262 -22.26 -16.09 -6.22
C ALA A 262 -21.04 -16.11 -5.27
N LEU A 263 -19.93 -15.46 -5.63
CA LEU A 263 -18.75 -15.35 -4.79
C LEU A 263 -18.92 -14.41 -3.57
N ARG A 264 -19.98 -13.57 -3.50
CA ARG A 264 -20.22 -12.66 -2.36
C ARG A 264 -20.63 -13.37 -1.07
N GLY A 265 -21.27 -14.54 -1.18
CA GLY A 265 -21.78 -15.33 -0.05
C GLY A 265 -20.73 -16.22 0.63
N THR A 266 -21.19 -17.14 1.48
CA THR A 266 -20.41 -18.26 2.04
C THR A 266 -20.76 -19.60 1.39
N GLY A 267 -21.77 -19.63 0.51
CA GLY A 267 -22.23 -20.84 -0.17
C GLY A 267 -21.21 -21.48 -1.12
N PRO A 268 -21.56 -22.65 -1.70
CA PRO A 268 -20.70 -23.42 -2.59
C PRO A 268 -20.15 -22.59 -3.75
N LEU A 269 -18.91 -22.89 -4.15
CA LEU A 269 -18.27 -22.21 -5.27
C LEU A 269 -18.91 -22.64 -6.60
N PRO A 270 -19.21 -21.69 -7.51
CA PRO A 270 -19.67 -22.04 -8.85
C PRO A 270 -18.69 -22.98 -9.53
N ARG A 271 -19.20 -24.04 -10.14
CA ARG A 271 -18.44 -24.93 -11.01
C ARG A 271 -18.84 -24.60 -12.45
N PRO A 272 -17.98 -23.94 -13.24
CA PRO A 272 -18.19 -23.86 -14.68
C PRO A 272 -18.33 -25.29 -15.22
N ALA A 273 -19.31 -25.54 -16.09
CA ALA A 273 -19.46 -26.84 -16.72
C ALA A 273 -18.13 -27.23 -17.40
N ASP A 274 -17.67 -28.45 -17.15
CA ASP A 274 -16.46 -28.99 -17.74
C ASP A 274 -16.70 -29.12 -19.26
N SER A 275 -16.08 -28.26 -20.06
CA SER A 275 -15.80 -28.58 -21.45
C SER A 275 -14.79 -29.72 -21.39
N GLY A 276 -15.20 -30.91 -21.85
CA GLY A 276 -14.61 -32.19 -21.47
C GLY A 276 -13.11 -32.33 -21.69
N GLY A 277 -12.52 -33.19 -20.86
CA GLY A 277 -11.25 -33.86 -21.15
C GLY A 277 -9.98 -33.13 -20.72
N THR A 278 -9.36 -33.62 -19.65
CA THR A 278 -7.89 -33.76 -19.53
C THR A 278 -6.98 -32.53 -19.39
N ALA A 279 -7.46 -31.38 -18.90
CA ALA A 279 -6.58 -30.28 -18.42
C ALA A 279 -6.24 -30.38 -16.91
N ASP A 280 -5.92 -31.60 -16.45
CA ASP A 280 -5.83 -31.96 -15.04
C ASP A 280 -4.45 -31.63 -14.42
N ARG A 281 -4.12 -30.33 -14.32
CA ARG A 281 -3.33 -29.71 -13.23
C ARG A 281 -3.07 -28.24 -13.60
N PRO A 282 -3.18 -27.28 -12.66
CA PRO A 282 -2.51 -25.99 -12.81
C PRO A 282 -0.98 -26.22 -12.76
N LEU A 283 -0.40 -26.64 -13.90
CA LEU A 283 0.96 -27.12 -14.10
C LEU A 283 2.07 -26.05 -13.93
N GLY A 284 1.74 -24.85 -13.46
CA GLY A 284 2.70 -23.75 -13.31
C GLY A 284 2.83 -23.17 -11.90
N VAL A 285 1.97 -23.54 -10.94
CA VAL A 285 2.07 -23.03 -9.55
C VAL A 285 3.18 -23.75 -8.76
N GLU A 286 3.50 -24.98 -9.15
CA GLU A 286 4.50 -25.84 -8.50
C GLU A 286 5.94 -25.32 -8.71
N ALA A 287 6.27 -24.80 -9.90
CA ALA A 287 7.60 -24.25 -10.21
C ALA A 287 7.91 -22.88 -9.56
N GLU A 288 6.87 -22.20 -9.06
CA GLU A 288 6.99 -20.88 -8.44
C GLU A 288 7.22 -20.97 -6.91
N LEU A 289 6.88 -22.11 -6.29
CA LEU A 289 7.27 -22.42 -4.92
C LEU A 289 8.78 -22.74 -4.81
N ASP A 290 9.39 -23.17 -5.91
CA ASP A 290 10.83 -23.44 -6.02
C ASP A 290 11.67 -22.22 -6.46
N HIS A 291 11.04 -21.07 -6.73
CA HIS A 291 11.81 -19.85 -6.93
C HIS A 291 12.36 -19.34 -5.59
N PRO A 292 13.70 -19.30 -5.41
CA PRO A 292 14.28 -18.81 -4.16
C PRO A 292 13.79 -17.39 -3.91
N ARG A 293 13.23 -17.17 -2.70
CA ARG A 293 12.87 -15.82 -2.24
C ARG A 293 14.05 -14.91 -2.50
N ARG A 294 13.87 -13.89 -3.36
CA ARG A 294 14.96 -12.94 -3.65
C ARG A 294 15.53 -12.42 -2.32
N PRO A 295 16.85 -12.48 -2.12
CA PRO A 295 17.45 -12.08 -0.85
C PRO A 295 17.14 -10.61 -0.58
N TRP A 296 16.72 -10.29 0.65
CA TRP A 296 16.35 -8.97 1.14
C TRP A 296 17.28 -7.82 0.72
N ARG A 297 18.59 -8.09 0.59
CA ARG A 297 19.60 -7.14 0.13
C ARG A 297 19.40 -6.68 -1.32
N GLN A 298 18.93 -7.55 -2.22
CA GLN A 298 18.59 -7.19 -3.61
C GLN A 298 17.29 -6.38 -3.71
N THR A 299 16.39 -6.54 -2.73
CA THR A 299 15.14 -5.76 -2.64
C THR A 299 15.37 -4.36 -2.07
N LEU A 300 16.35 -4.19 -1.19
CA LEU A 300 16.64 -2.92 -0.50
C LEU A 300 17.57 -1.98 -1.29
N GLY A 301 18.50 -2.51 -2.10
CA GLY A 301 19.45 -1.70 -2.88
C GLY A 301 18.80 -0.62 -3.77
N PRO A 302 17.72 -0.93 -4.52
CA PRO A 302 16.99 0.06 -5.32
C PRO A 302 16.21 1.12 -4.51
N LEU A 303 16.02 0.89 -3.20
CA LEU A 303 15.24 1.74 -2.30
C LEU A 303 16.12 2.71 -1.49
N ALA A 304 17.43 2.55 -1.51
CA ALA A 304 18.38 3.39 -0.77
C ALA A 304 18.25 4.91 -1.07
N PRO A 305 18.03 5.36 -2.32
CA PRO A 305 17.82 6.79 -2.59
C PRO A 305 16.56 7.35 -1.94
N LEU A 306 15.49 6.55 -1.88
CA LEU A 306 14.23 6.95 -1.26
C LEU A 306 14.34 6.97 0.27
N ALA A 307 15.05 6.01 0.84
CA ALA A 307 15.37 5.99 2.27
C ALA A 307 16.23 7.21 2.66
N LEU A 308 17.27 7.52 1.88
CA LEU A 308 18.13 8.68 2.11
C LEU A 308 17.36 9.99 1.99
N ARG A 309 16.52 10.14 0.96
CA ARG A 309 15.62 11.29 0.81
C ARG A 309 14.69 11.45 2.00
N THR A 310 14.14 10.35 2.49
CA THR A 310 13.28 10.34 3.68
C THR A 310 14.07 10.77 4.92
N ALA A 311 15.27 10.23 5.13
CA ALA A 311 16.12 10.59 6.26
C ALA A 311 16.48 12.08 6.25
N LEU A 312 17.03 12.58 5.15
CA LEU A 312 17.45 13.98 5.01
C LEU A 312 16.26 14.92 5.15
N GLY A 313 15.14 14.60 4.52
CA GLY A 313 13.93 15.39 4.59
C GLY A 313 13.32 15.48 5.98
N CYS A 314 13.21 14.35 6.68
CA CYS A 314 12.71 14.30 8.04
C CYS A 314 13.65 15.03 9.02
N ALA A 315 14.97 14.85 8.86
CA ALA A 315 15.97 15.53 9.67
C ALA A 315 15.91 17.05 9.47
N LEU A 316 15.95 17.52 8.23
CA LEU A 316 15.85 18.95 7.89
C LEU A 316 14.55 19.56 8.41
N ALA A 317 13.40 18.89 8.22
CA ALA A 317 12.13 19.40 8.72
C ALA A 317 12.12 19.52 10.25
N GLY A 318 12.65 18.53 10.96
CA GLY A 318 12.77 18.56 12.41
C GLY A 318 13.74 19.64 12.91
N TYR A 319 14.91 19.80 12.27
CA TYR A 319 15.89 20.82 12.65
C TYR A 319 15.40 22.25 12.36
N VAL A 320 14.71 22.47 11.24
CA VAL A 320 14.11 23.77 10.93
C VAL A 320 12.99 24.10 11.93
N SER A 321 12.14 23.14 12.27
CA SER A 321 11.12 23.31 13.31
C SER A 321 11.75 23.65 14.68
N LEU A 322 12.84 22.97 15.05
CA LEU A 322 13.62 23.30 16.24
C LEU A 322 14.23 24.71 16.21
N ALA A 323 14.84 25.10 15.09
CA ALA A 323 15.47 26.41 14.94
C ALA A 323 14.47 27.57 15.00
N LEU A 324 13.24 27.34 14.54
CA LEU A 324 12.14 28.30 14.64
C LEU A 324 11.48 28.33 16.03
N GLY A 325 11.95 27.51 16.98
CA GLY A 325 11.41 27.45 18.33
C GLY A 325 10.01 26.84 18.41
N VAL A 326 9.57 26.10 17.39
CA VAL A 326 8.26 25.45 17.42
C VAL A 326 8.31 24.33 18.47
N GLY A 327 7.36 24.32 19.41
CA GLY A 327 7.43 23.48 20.62
C GLY A 327 7.40 21.97 20.37
N ARG A 328 7.22 21.51 19.12
CA ARG A 328 6.95 20.10 18.79
C ARG A 328 7.54 19.66 17.44
N PRO A 329 8.87 19.52 17.34
CA PRO A 329 9.56 19.15 16.10
C PRO A 329 9.11 17.80 15.50
N TYR A 330 8.50 16.92 16.30
CA TYR A 330 7.99 15.63 15.83
C TYR A 330 6.83 15.78 14.81
N TRP A 331 6.01 16.82 14.88
CA TRP A 331 4.92 16.99 13.91
C TRP A 331 5.43 17.39 12.52
N ALA A 332 6.48 18.21 12.45
CA ALA A 332 7.15 18.55 11.21
C ALA A 332 7.80 17.29 10.58
N LEU A 333 8.45 16.46 11.42
CA LEU A 333 9.05 15.19 11.02
C LEU A 333 8.00 14.22 10.43
N VAL A 334 6.88 14.02 11.13
CA VAL A 334 5.78 13.17 10.64
C VAL A 334 5.19 13.71 9.35
N THR A 335 5.02 15.02 9.23
CA THR A 335 4.48 15.64 8.02
C THR A 335 5.40 15.38 6.84
N ALA A 336 6.71 15.59 7.00
CA ALA A 336 7.70 15.26 5.98
C ALA A 336 7.68 13.76 5.62
N ALA A 337 7.67 12.87 6.61
CA ALA A 337 7.60 11.42 6.39
C ALA A 337 6.32 10.99 5.63
N SER A 338 5.20 11.69 5.87
CA SER A 338 3.90 11.35 5.30
C SER A 338 3.73 11.72 3.83
N ILE A 339 4.48 12.71 3.34
CA ILE A 339 4.38 13.17 1.94
C ILE A 339 5.23 12.33 0.98
N TYR A 340 6.27 11.64 1.47
CA TYR A 340 7.17 10.89 0.61
C TYR A 340 6.50 9.71 -0.10
N GLN A 341 6.39 9.85 -1.42
CA GLN A 341 5.86 8.85 -2.32
C GLN A 341 6.94 8.35 -3.29
N ALA A 342 6.60 7.34 -4.09
CA ALA A 342 7.53 6.73 -5.04
C ALA A 342 8.15 7.72 -6.05
N ASN A 343 7.49 8.85 -6.31
CA ASN A 343 7.96 9.88 -7.21
C ASN A 343 7.60 11.29 -6.72
N VAL A 344 8.22 12.32 -7.32
CA VAL A 344 8.09 13.73 -6.88
C VAL A 344 6.68 14.26 -7.14
N THR A 345 6.06 13.92 -8.26
CA THR A 345 4.68 14.34 -8.58
C THR A 345 3.66 13.77 -7.59
N LEU A 346 3.79 12.50 -7.19
CA LEU A 346 2.95 11.92 -6.15
C LEU A 346 3.26 12.52 -4.78
N THR A 347 4.52 12.89 -4.51
CA THR A 347 4.91 13.60 -3.29
C THR A 347 4.25 14.98 -3.25
N TRP A 348 4.23 15.71 -4.37
CA TRP A 348 3.52 16.98 -4.52
C TRP A 348 2.03 16.84 -4.27
N ARG A 349 1.36 15.91 -4.98
CA ARG A 349 -0.08 15.66 -4.81
C ARG A 349 -0.41 15.31 -3.36
N ARG A 350 0.39 14.45 -2.73
CA ARG A 350 0.20 14.07 -1.32
C ARG A 350 0.49 15.24 -0.38
N GLY A 351 1.47 16.09 -0.69
CA GLY A 351 1.76 17.32 0.03
C GLY A 351 0.58 18.29 0.03
N VAL A 352 0.01 18.58 -1.14
CA VAL A 352 -1.19 19.43 -1.26
C VAL A 352 -2.37 18.83 -0.49
N GLN A 353 -2.64 17.54 -0.65
CA GLN A 353 -3.71 16.85 0.08
C GLN A 353 -3.50 16.88 1.60
N ARG A 354 -2.25 16.76 2.05
CA ARG A 354 -1.87 16.82 3.47
C ARG A 354 -2.08 18.22 4.03
N ILE A 355 -1.65 19.26 3.32
CA ILE A 355 -1.85 20.66 3.73
C ILE A 355 -3.34 20.97 3.83
N VAL A 356 -4.10 20.76 2.74
CA VAL A 356 -5.54 21.04 2.71
C VAL A 356 -6.29 20.24 3.78
N GLY A 357 -6.01 18.94 3.87
CA GLY A 357 -6.67 18.07 4.85
C GLY A 357 -6.31 18.42 6.30
N ASN A 358 -5.08 18.84 6.59
CA ASN A 358 -4.69 19.26 7.94
C ASN A 358 -5.31 20.59 8.33
N LEU A 359 -5.32 21.59 7.44
CA LEU A 359 -5.93 22.89 7.72
C LEU A 359 -7.42 22.73 7.99
N ALA A 360 -8.13 21.97 7.16
CA ALA A 360 -9.53 21.64 7.40
C ALA A 360 -9.71 20.80 8.69
N GLY A 361 -8.80 19.86 8.96
CA GLY A 361 -8.82 19.07 10.18
C GLY A 361 -8.60 19.87 11.47
N VAL A 362 -7.81 20.95 11.42
CA VAL A 362 -7.63 21.90 12.54
C VAL A 362 -8.94 22.66 12.81
N VAL A 363 -9.69 23.03 11.78
CA VAL A 363 -11.04 23.61 11.94
C VAL A 363 -12.00 22.59 12.56
N VAL A 364 -11.96 21.33 12.13
CA VAL A 364 -12.74 20.24 12.74
C VAL A 364 -12.35 20.02 14.20
N PHE A 365 -11.05 20.10 14.53
CA PHE A 365 -10.58 20.02 15.91
C PHE A 365 -11.20 21.13 16.77
N ALA A 366 -11.19 22.38 16.30
CA ALA A 366 -11.81 23.50 17.01
C ALA A 366 -13.30 23.28 17.29
N ALA A 367 -14.02 22.67 16.35
CA ALA A 367 -15.45 22.35 16.50
C ALA A 367 -15.70 21.18 17.47
N VAL A 368 -14.82 20.18 17.50
CA VAL A 368 -15.00 18.95 18.31
C VAL A 368 -14.41 19.09 19.72
N ALA A 369 -13.39 19.93 19.90
CA ALA A 369 -12.68 20.11 21.17
C ALA A 369 -13.61 20.40 22.36
N PRO A 370 -14.63 21.28 22.28
CA PRO A 370 -15.54 21.52 23.39
C PRO A 370 -16.29 20.26 23.85
N VAL A 371 -16.70 19.41 22.91
CA VAL A 371 -17.38 18.14 23.19
C VAL A 371 -16.40 17.14 23.77
N ALA A 372 -15.18 17.06 23.23
CA ALA A 372 -14.15 16.17 23.75
C ALA A 372 -13.70 16.55 25.17
N HIS A 373 -13.74 17.84 25.51
CA HIS A 373 -13.40 18.37 26.84
C HIS A 373 -14.53 18.23 27.86
N ALA A 374 -15.76 17.87 27.44
CA ALA A 374 -16.86 17.61 28.35
C ALA A 374 -16.59 16.43 29.30
N GLY A 375 -15.71 15.51 28.91
CA GLY A 375 -15.24 14.45 29.80
C GLY A 375 -14.32 13.44 29.11
N ARG A 376 -13.58 12.68 29.91
CA ARG A 376 -12.63 11.66 29.42
C ARG A 376 -13.29 10.59 28.54
N PHE A 377 -14.55 10.24 28.83
CA PHE A 377 -15.33 9.34 27.98
C PHE A 377 -15.64 9.97 26.62
N ALA A 378 -16.06 11.23 26.58
CA ALA A 378 -16.33 11.96 25.34
C ALA A 378 -15.07 12.08 24.48
N LEU A 379 -13.90 12.31 25.08
CA LEU A 379 -12.61 12.30 24.40
C LEU A 379 -12.34 10.97 23.69
N VAL A 380 -12.55 9.83 24.38
CA VAL A 380 -12.38 8.49 23.79
C VAL A 380 -13.37 8.28 22.64
N VAL A 381 -14.64 8.64 22.81
CA VAL A 381 -15.67 8.50 21.77
C VAL A 381 -15.35 9.36 20.55
N CYS A 382 -14.90 10.59 20.73
CA CYS A 382 -14.47 11.47 19.64
C CYS A 382 -13.28 10.86 18.88
N CYS A 383 -12.30 10.32 19.59
CA CYS A 383 -11.17 9.63 18.97
C CYS A 383 -11.61 8.40 18.16
N LEU A 384 -12.58 7.61 18.66
CA LEU A 384 -13.11 6.44 17.94
C LEU A 384 -13.90 6.86 16.69
N ALA A 385 -14.72 7.90 16.78
CA ALA A 385 -15.47 8.44 15.65
C ALA A 385 -14.54 8.97 14.55
N LEU A 386 -13.49 9.69 14.93
CA LEU A 386 -12.48 10.19 13.99
C LEU A 386 -11.62 9.08 13.39
N ASN A 387 -11.29 8.02 14.14
CA ASN A 387 -10.64 6.82 13.60
C ASN A 387 -11.51 6.15 12.53
N PHE A 388 -12.80 5.97 12.81
CA PHE A 388 -13.75 5.42 11.85
C PHE A 388 -13.83 6.28 10.58
N GLY A 389 -13.98 7.59 10.75
CA GLY A 389 -14.05 8.56 9.66
C GLY A 389 -12.78 8.56 8.81
N ALA A 390 -11.60 8.52 9.44
CA ALA A 390 -10.31 8.46 8.75
C ALA A 390 -10.27 7.28 7.77
N GLU A 391 -10.62 6.07 8.22
CA GLU A 391 -10.57 4.90 7.36
C GLU A 391 -11.70 4.80 6.34
N ALA A 392 -12.89 5.27 6.68
CA ALA A 392 -13.99 5.35 5.73
C ALA A 392 -13.67 6.28 4.55
N LEU A 393 -12.89 7.34 4.80
CA LEU A 393 -12.66 8.40 3.84
C LEU A 393 -11.31 8.32 3.11
N ILE A 394 -10.25 7.75 3.73
CA ILE A 394 -8.91 7.68 3.14
C ILE A 394 -8.89 6.89 1.83
N GLY A 395 -9.76 5.89 1.70
CA GLY A 395 -9.94 5.11 0.48
C GLY A 395 -10.59 5.88 -0.67
N ARG A 396 -11.35 6.96 -0.38
CA ARG A 396 -11.95 7.84 -1.39
C ARG A 396 -10.99 8.89 -1.88
N ASN A 397 -10.33 9.58 -0.94
CA ASN A 397 -9.23 10.49 -1.21
C ASN A 397 -8.45 10.73 0.09
N TYR A 398 -7.13 10.83 -0.02
CA TYR A 398 -6.23 11.01 1.12
C TYR A 398 -6.53 12.28 1.94
N TRP A 399 -6.88 13.39 1.28
CA TRP A 399 -7.15 14.65 1.98
C TRP A 399 -8.33 14.52 2.96
N LEU A 400 -9.40 13.81 2.56
CA LEU A 400 -10.57 13.57 3.41
C LEU A 400 -10.21 12.73 4.65
N GLY A 401 -9.40 11.68 4.46
CA GLY A 401 -8.88 10.91 5.60
C GLY A 401 -8.05 11.81 6.53
N SER A 402 -7.21 12.69 5.97
CA SER A 402 -6.38 13.64 6.72
C SER A 402 -7.19 14.65 7.55
N VAL A 403 -8.41 15.02 7.10
CA VAL A 403 -9.35 15.86 7.87
C VAL A 403 -9.76 15.19 9.19
N CYS A 404 -9.90 13.86 9.21
CA CYS A 404 -10.21 13.12 10.44
C CYS A 404 -8.95 12.79 11.26
N VAL A 405 -7.83 12.46 10.60
CA VAL A 405 -6.58 12.08 11.27
C VAL A 405 -5.98 13.25 12.07
N THR A 406 -6.10 14.48 11.58
CA THR A 406 -5.53 15.66 12.24
C THR A 406 -6.15 15.97 13.61
N PRO A 407 -7.48 16.15 13.74
CA PRO A 407 -8.12 16.36 15.05
C PRO A 407 -7.92 15.16 15.96
N MET A 408 -7.93 13.94 15.41
CA MET A 408 -7.64 12.73 16.18
C MET A 408 -6.24 12.78 16.80
N ALA A 409 -5.22 13.13 16.00
CA ALA A 409 -3.85 13.23 16.49
C ALA A 409 -3.68 14.32 17.56
N LEU A 410 -4.40 15.43 17.46
CA LEU A 410 -4.42 16.48 18.48
C LEU A 410 -5.07 16.00 19.77
N LEU A 411 -6.25 15.38 19.70
CA LEU A 411 -6.96 14.82 20.84
C LEU A 411 -6.17 13.70 21.55
N ILE A 412 -5.42 12.88 20.80
CA ILE A 412 -4.54 11.85 21.40
C ILE A 412 -3.49 12.48 22.30
N SER A 413 -2.97 13.66 21.93
CA SER A 413 -1.97 14.37 22.75
C SER A 413 -2.54 14.93 24.06
N GLU A 414 -3.87 15.06 24.14
CA GLU A 414 -4.59 15.51 25.35
C GLU A 414 -4.89 14.37 26.33
N PHE A 415 -4.71 13.10 25.94
CA PHE A 415 -4.90 11.96 26.86
C PHE A 415 -3.97 12.04 28.08
N ALA A 416 -2.78 12.61 27.93
CA ALA A 416 -1.81 12.76 29.01
C ALA A 416 -2.09 13.98 29.87
N ARG A 417 -2.35 15.15 29.26
CA ARG A 417 -2.63 16.42 29.94
C ARG A 417 -3.46 17.34 29.05
N TYR A 418 -4.36 18.11 29.68
CA TYR A 418 -5.06 19.20 29.03
C TYR A 418 -4.06 20.23 28.50
N GLN A 419 -4.30 20.72 27.29
CA GLN A 419 -3.48 21.74 26.65
C GLN A 419 -4.38 22.81 26.06
N GLU A 420 -3.88 24.04 26.00
CA GLU A 420 -4.64 25.16 25.43
C GLU A 420 -4.92 24.91 23.93
N PRO A 421 -6.20 24.85 23.50
CA PRO A 421 -6.54 24.46 22.13
C PRO A 421 -5.93 25.39 21.08
N GLY A 422 -5.86 26.70 21.36
CA GLY A 422 -5.31 27.69 20.44
C GLY A 422 -3.84 27.45 20.12
N GLY A 423 -3.02 27.18 21.14
CA GLY A 423 -1.60 26.84 20.96
C GLY A 423 -1.41 25.56 20.15
N LEU A 424 -2.18 24.50 20.46
CA LEU A 424 -2.15 23.25 19.70
C LEU A 424 -2.49 23.44 18.21
N MET A 425 -3.48 24.27 17.91
CA MET A 425 -3.89 24.56 16.54
C MET A 425 -2.80 25.33 15.79
N ALA A 426 -2.22 26.36 16.40
CA ALA A 426 -1.15 27.16 15.81
C ALA A 426 0.09 26.32 15.51
N ASP A 427 0.56 25.54 16.50
CA ASP A 427 1.67 24.59 16.35
C ASP A 427 1.40 23.63 15.18
N ARG A 428 0.18 23.08 15.10
CA ARG A 428 -0.17 22.12 14.07
C ARG A 428 -0.17 22.70 12.66
N VAL A 429 -0.64 23.93 12.50
CA VAL A 429 -0.62 24.65 11.22
C VAL A 429 0.83 24.92 10.81
N LEU A 430 1.64 25.49 11.70
CA LEU A 430 3.05 25.81 11.44
C LEU A 430 3.84 24.54 11.08
N ASP A 431 3.74 23.49 11.88
CA ASP A 431 4.46 22.24 11.63
C ASP A 431 4.05 21.56 10.33
N THR A 432 2.77 21.69 9.94
CA THR A 432 2.31 21.16 8.66
C THR A 432 2.93 21.93 7.49
N LEU A 433 2.95 23.25 7.56
CA LEU A 433 3.52 24.10 6.51
C LEU A 433 5.04 23.90 6.40
N ILE A 434 5.76 23.91 7.53
CA ILE A 434 7.21 23.67 7.59
C ILE A 434 7.53 22.26 7.09
N GLY A 435 6.87 21.24 7.62
CA GLY A 435 7.12 19.85 7.25
C GLY A 435 6.82 19.56 5.78
N ALA A 436 5.74 20.13 5.24
CA ALA A 436 5.39 19.96 3.83
C ALA A 436 6.37 20.72 2.91
N LEU A 437 6.73 21.96 3.25
CA LEU A 437 7.67 22.77 2.46
C LEU A 437 9.08 22.17 2.46
N VAL A 438 9.65 21.94 3.64
CA VAL A 438 11.01 21.41 3.79
C VAL A 438 11.09 19.98 3.24
N GLY A 439 10.07 19.16 3.50
CA GLY A 439 9.99 17.81 2.93
C GLY A 439 9.90 17.84 1.40
N PHE A 440 9.18 18.81 0.81
CA PHE A 440 9.12 18.95 -0.64
C PHE A 440 10.44 19.47 -1.25
N VAL A 441 11.12 20.41 -0.59
CA VAL A 441 12.44 20.90 -1.01
C VAL A 441 13.48 19.77 -0.98
N ALA A 442 13.53 18.99 0.10
CA ALA A 442 14.40 17.82 0.20
C ALA A 442 14.07 16.77 -0.87
N ALA A 443 12.79 16.62 -1.21
CA ALA A 443 12.35 15.78 -2.31
C ALA A 443 12.89 16.20 -3.68
N ILE A 444 13.02 17.50 -3.93
CA ILE A 444 13.59 18.02 -5.18
C ILE A 444 15.11 17.91 -5.15
N ALA A 445 15.76 18.22 -4.01
CA ALA A 445 17.21 18.19 -3.91
C ALA A 445 17.79 16.78 -4.09
N VAL A 446 17.09 15.75 -3.59
CA VAL A 446 17.51 14.34 -3.68
C VAL A 446 16.74 13.64 -4.82
N THR A 447 17.10 13.96 -6.06
CA THR A 447 16.56 13.26 -7.25
C THR A 447 17.17 11.87 -7.41
N ASN A 448 16.35 10.90 -7.80
CA ASN A 448 16.77 9.52 -8.02
C ASN A 448 17.29 9.36 -9.46
N ARG A 449 18.55 9.79 -9.68
CA ARG A 449 19.24 9.67 -10.99
C ARG A 449 19.26 8.24 -11.57
N ARG A 450 18.99 7.20 -10.77
CA ARG A 450 18.94 5.77 -11.15
C ARG A 450 17.57 5.29 -11.67
N ALA A 451 16.54 6.14 -11.71
CA ALA A 451 15.24 5.73 -12.27
C ALA A 451 15.27 5.57 -13.79
N GLY A 452 16.08 6.37 -14.51
CA GLY A 452 16.34 6.17 -15.94
C GLY A 452 16.99 4.82 -16.25
N ASP A 453 18.01 4.44 -15.48
CA ASP A 453 18.70 3.15 -15.64
C ASP A 453 17.74 1.98 -15.37
N ARG A 454 16.80 2.12 -14.42
CA ARG A 454 15.80 1.10 -14.12
C ARG A 454 14.85 0.84 -15.29
N ILE A 455 14.45 1.86 -16.03
CA ILE A 455 13.59 1.69 -17.21
C ILE A 455 14.34 0.92 -18.30
N GLU A 456 15.60 1.26 -18.58
CA GLU A 456 16.38 0.54 -19.60
C GLU A 456 16.60 -0.93 -19.20
N HIS A 457 16.87 -1.22 -17.92
CA HIS A 457 16.92 -2.61 -17.44
C HIS A 457 15.58 -3.35 -17.56
N ALA A 458 14.46 -2.68 -17.27
CA ALA A 458 13.13 -3.26 -17.38
C ALA A 458 12.72 -3.49 -18.86
N LEU A 459 13.04 -2.57 -19.76
CA LEU A 459 12.87 -2.72 -21.21
C LEU A 459 13.65 -3.94 -21.71
N ALA A 460 14.92 -4.07 -21.31
CA ALA A 460 15.74 -5.22 -21.67
C ALA A 460 15.20 -6.54 -21.10
N ALA A 461 14.61 -6.51 -19.90
CA ALA A 461 13.98 -7.68 -19.29
C ALA A 461 12.71 -8.12 -20.05
N VAL A 462 11.86 -7.18 -20.45
CA VAL A 462 10.68 -7.46 -21.29
C VAL A 462 11.10 -8.07 -22.62
N GLU A 463 12.11 -7.52 -23.27
CA GLU A 463 12.57 -8.01 -24.56
C GLU A 463 13.16 -9.43 -24.47
N ARG A 464 13.96 -9.71 -23.42
CA ARG A 464 14.46 -11.07 -23.15
C ARG A 464 13.32 -12.06 -22.90
N ALA A 465 12.39 -11.72 -22.01
CA ALA A 465 11.25 -12.59 -21.69
C ALA A 465 10.35 -12.83 -22.91
N ARG A 466 10.19 -11.81 -23.77
CA ARG A 466 9.47 -11.93 -25.04
C ARG A 466 10.16 -12.87 -26.01
N GLY A 467 11.49 -12.79 -26.11
CA GLY A 467 12.30 -13.70 -26.90
C GLY A 467 12.14 -15.15 -26.46
N VAL A 468 12.23 -15.41 -25.15
CA VAL A 468 12.02 -16.75 -24.56
C VAL A 468 10.60 -17.25 -24.85
N ALA A 469 9.57 -16.45 -24.58
CA ALA A 469 8.18 -16.84 -24.84
C ALA A 469 7.93 -17.14 -26.33
N SER A 470 8.46 -16.30 -27.22
CA SER A 470 8.31 -16.51 -28.67
C SER A 470 9.06 -17.76 -29.13
N GLY A 471 10.24 -18.04 -28.59
CA GLY A 471 11.02 -19.25 -28.89
C GLY A 471 10.34 -20.53 -28.43
N VAL A 472 9.82 -20.55 -27.19
CA VAL A 472 9.03 -21.68 -26.68
C VAL A 472 7.77 -21.85 -27.52
N MET A 473 7.09 -20.76 -27.87
CA MET A 473 5.94 -20.84 -28.77
C MET A 473 6.34 -21.34 -30.16
N ALA A 474 7.51 -21.07 -30.70
CA ALA A 474 7.89 -21.53 -32.04
C ALA A 474 8.16 -23.04 -32.13
N ALA A 475 8.35 -23.72 -30.99
CA ALA A 475 8.57 -25.16 -30.96
C ALA A 475 7.34 -25.95 -31.48
N GLU A 476 7.61 -27.06 -32.16
CA GLU A 476 6.58 -27.94 -32.75
C GLU A 476 5.71 -28.59 -31.66
N HIS A 477 6.33 -29.00 -30.55
CA HIS A 477 5.68 -29.58 -29.37
C HIS A 477 6.15 -28.86 -28.10
N PRO A 478 5.65 -27.65 -27.82
CA PRO A 478 6.08 -26.90 -26.65
C PRO A 478 5.61 -27.62 -25.38
N GLU A 479 6.53 -27.92 -24.46
CA GLU A 479 6.14 -28.42 -23.16
C GLU A 479 5.18 -27.43 -22.47
N PRO A 480 3.98 -27.86 -22.03
CA PRO A 480 3.00 -26.95 -21.43
C PRO A 480 3.54 -26.16 -20.23
N ARG A 481 4.49 -26.74 -19.49
CA ARG A 481 5.17 -26.08 -18.37
C ARG A 481 6.10 -24.96 -18.81
N ALA A 482 6.86 -25.16 -19.88
CA ALA A 482 7.79 -24.18 -20.42
C ALA A 482 7.06 -22.98 -21.03
N LEU A 483 5.90 -23.22 -21.68
CA LEU A 483 5.08 -22.15 -22.23
C LEU A 483 4.48 -21.28 -21.11
N GLU A 484 3.98 -21.91 -20.05
CA GLU A 484 3.41 -21.19 -18.90
C GLU A 484 4.46 -20.41 -18.10
N SER A 485 5.66 -20.98 -17.90
CA SER A 485 6.75 -20.26 -17.21
C SER A 485 7.19 -19.03 -18.01
N ALA A 486 7.39 -19.18 -19.33
CA ALA A 486 7.76 -18.07 -20.20
C ALA A 486 6.65 -17.00 -20.27
N ARG A 487 5.37 -17.40 -20.29
CA ARG A 487 4.22 -16.48 -20.21
C ARG A 487 4.23 -15.68 -18.92
N ARG A 488 4.44 -16.32 -17.77
CA ARG A 488 4.47 -15.63 -16.46
C ARG A 488 5.68 -14.73 -16.30
N GLU A 489 6.86 -15.15 -16.77
CA GLU A 489 8.05 -14.32 -16.77
C GLU A 489 7.82 -13.05 -17.60
N LEU A 490 7.22 -13.18 -18.78
CA LEU A 490 6.83 -12.03 -19.60
C LEU A 490 5.78 -11.14 -18.90
N ALA A 491 4.76 -11.73 -18.27
CA ALA A 491 3.76 -10.96 -17.52
C ALA A 491 4.39 -10.17 -16.35
N SER A 492 5.32 -10.79 -15.62
CA SER A 492 6.07 -10.16 -14.54
C SER A 492 6.94 -9.03 -15.07
N ALA A 493 7.71 -9.28 -16.15
CA ALA A 493 8.57 -8.27 -16.76
C ALA A 493 7.78 -7.06 -17.29
N VAL A 494 6.61 -7.28 -17.92
CA VAL A 494 5.73 -6.19 -18.38
C VAL A 494 5.17 -5.39 -17.20
N THR A 495 4.81 -6.07 -16.10
CA THR A 495 4.34 -5.42 -14.87
C THR A 495 5.45 -4.58 -14.22
N ASP A 496 6.67 -5.10 -14.17
CA ASP A 496 7.84 -4.40 -13.64
C ASP A 496 8.23 -3.21 -14.54
N LEU A 497 8.14 -3.33 -15.86
CA LEU A 497 8.32 -2.22 -16.80
C LEU A 497 7.30 -1.11 -16.57
N ARG A 498 6.01 -1.46 -16.41
CA ARG A 498 4.96 -0.50 -16.08
C ARG A 498 5.26 0.21 -14.75
N ALA A 499 5.64 -0.54 -13.72
CA ALA A 499 6.01 0.03 -12.42
C ALA A 499 7.24 0.96 -12.51
N ALA A 500 8.24 0.61 -13.32
CA ALA A 500 9.42 1.45 -13.56
C ALA A 500 9.06 2.72 -14.35
N ALA A 501 8.21 2.60 -15.38
CA ALA A 501 7.73 3.72 -16.17
C ALA A 501 6.87 4.68 -15.33
N ASP A 502 5.94 4.16 -14.51
CA ASP A 502 5.11 4.97 -13.61
C ASP A 502 5.95 5.67 -12.53
N ALA A 503 7.02 5.02 -12.04
CA ALA A 503 7.96 5.64 -11.10
C ALA A 503 8.70 6.81 -11.76
N ALA A 504 9.19 6.63 -12.98
CA ALA A 504 9.97 7.64 -13.69
C ALA A 504 9.12 8.79 -14.27
N ALA A 505 7.90 8.51 -14.76
CA ALA A 505 6.97 9.52 -15.28
C ALA A 505 6.56 10.57 -14.25
N GLY A 506 6.70 10.26 -12.95
CA GLY A 506 6.45 11.22 -11.88
C GLY A 506 7.71 11.90 -11.32
N GLU A 507 8.89 11.71 -11.90
CA GLU A 507 10.07 12.47 -11.52
C GLU A 507 10.12 13.79 -12.30
N TRP A 508 10.12 14.91 -11.58
CA TRP A 508 10.05 16.26 -12.16
C TRP A 508 11.29 16.60 -13.02
N TRP A 509 12.43 15.93 -12.80
CA TRP A 509 13.69 16.22 -13.47
C TRP A 509 14.32 14.97 -14.07
N GLN A 510 13.95 14.63 -15.31
CA GLN A 510 14.61 13.54 -16.07
C GLN A 510 14.80 13.87 -17.55
N ARG A 511 15.74 13.16 -18.18
CA ARG A 511 15.85 13.05 -19.64
C ARG A 511 14.50 12.58 -20.20
N ALA A 512 14.10 13.11 -21.36
CA ALA A 512 12.85 12.72 -22.02
C ALA A 512 12.70 11.20 -22.02
N LEU A 513 11.66 10.72 -21.32
CA LEU A 513 11.34 9.30 -21.26
C LEU A 513 11.14 8.79 -22.68
N PRO A 514 11.67 7.62 -23.04
CA PRO A 514 11.35 7.01 -24.32
C PRO A 514 9.94 6.40 -24.24
N GLU A 515 8.92 7.25 -24.04
CA GLU A 515 7.51 6.87 -23.86
C GLU A 515 7.05 5.97 -25.01
N GLU A 516 7.48 6.27 -26.24
CA GLU A 516 7.19 5.42 -27.39
C GLU A 516 7.84 4.04 -27.30
N ARG A 517 9.07 3.91 -26.79
CA ARG A 517 9.72 2.60 -26.62
C ARG A 517 9.02 1.79 -25.54
N VAL A 518 8.64 2.42 -24.42
CA VAL A 518 7.88 1.78 -23.33
C VAL A 518 6.52 1.30 -23.82
N LEU A 519 5.75 2.16 -24.50
CA LEU A 519 4.44 1.81 -25.05
C LEU A 519 4.53 0.71 -26.11
N ARG A 520 5.56 0.74 -26.97
CA ARG A 520 5.81 -0.32 -27.96
C ARG A 520 6.14 -1.65 -27.29
N ALA A 521 7.04 -1.67 -26.31
CA ALA A 521 7.43 -2.86 -25.57
C ALA A 521 6.24 -3.47 -24.80
N GLU A 522 5.42 -2.63 -24.17
CA GLU A 522 4.20 -3.06 -23.47
C GLU A 522 3.17 -3.66 -24.43
N ARG A 523 2.88 -2.98 -25.56
CA ARG A 523 1.97 -3.50 -26.59
C ARG A 523 2.48 -4.82 -27.17
N ALA A 524 3.78 -4.93 -27.44
CA ALA A 524 4.40 -6.15 -27.93
C ALA A 524 4.31 -7.30 -26.91
N GLY A 525 4.63 -7.03 -25.64
CA GLY A 525 4.51 -8.00 -24.56
C GLY A 525 3.07 -8.52 -24.39
N HIS A 526 2.08 -7.63 -24.39
CA HIS A 526 0.67 -8.02 -24.31
C HIS A 526 0.20 -8.83 -25.53
N ARG A 527 0.70 -8.55 -26.74
CA ARG A 527 0.40 -9.36 -27.94
C ARG A 527 0.98 -10.77 -27.81
N THR A 528 2.23 -10.90 -27.36
CA THR A 528 2.87 -12.20 -27.14
C THR A 528 2.15 -13.00 -26.05
N LEU A 529 1.74 -12.34 -24.95
CA LEU A 529 0.92 -12.96 -23.91
C LEU A 529 -0.41 -13.49 -24.46
N ALA A 530 -1.12 -12.69 -25.25
CA ALA A 530 -2.38 -13.11 -25.87
C ALA A 530 -2.18 -14.26 -26.85
N ALA A 531 -1.09 -14.25 -27.62
CA ALA A 531 -0.75 -15.32 -28.55
C ALA A 531 -0.38 -16.63 -27.82
N ALA A 532 0.34 -16.55 -26.70
CA ALA A 532 0.65 -17.70 -25.86
C ALA A 532 -0.63 -18.36 -25.31
N VAL A 533 -1.59 -17.55 -24.83
CA VAL A 533 -2.90 -18.03 -24.36
C VAL A 533 -3.69 -18.70 -25.49
N ARG A 534 -3.72 -18.12 -26.69
CA ARG A 534 -4.39 -18.73 -27.85
C ARG A 534 -3.75 -20.06 -28.27
N ARG A 535 -2.42 -20.14 -28.31
CA ARG A 535 -1.70 -21.37 -28.66
C ARG A 535 -1.93 -22.48 -27.63
N GLN A 536 -2.04 -22.12 -26.36
CA GLN A 536 -2.46 -23.03 -25.31
C GLN A 536 -3.89 -23.52 -25.53
N GLY A 537 -4.82 -22.62 -25.92
CA GLY A 537 -6.19 -22.98 -26.30
C GLY A 537 -6.29 -23.92 -27.51
N LEU A 538 -5.44 -23.74 -28.52
CA LEU A 538 -5.39 -24.60 -29.71
C LEU A 538 -4.88 -26.02 -29.40
N HIS A 539 -3.80 -26.16 -28.62
CA HIS A 539 -3.33 -27.48 -28.17
C HIS A 539 -4.38 -28.25 -27.36
N ILE A 540 -5.24 -27.54 -26.62
CA ILE A 540 -6.36 -28.14 -25.88
C ILE A 540 -7.44 -28.68 -26.84
N SER A 541 -7.67 -28.02 -27.98
CA SER A 541 -8.66 -28.44 -28.98
C SER A 541 -8.20 -29.61 -29.86
N GLU A 542 -6.91 -29.77 -30.11
CA GLU A 542 -6.37 -30.90 -30.88
C GLU A 542 -6.26 -32.17 -30.04
N GLY A 543 -5.92 -32.06 -28.75
CA GLY A 543 -5.85 -33.20 -27.83
C GLY A 543 -7.20 -33.82 -27.44
N SER A 544 -8.32 -33.15 -27.72
CA SER A 544 -9.67 -33.69 -27.47
C SER A 544 -10.27 -34.44 -28.67
N ARG A 545 -9.54 -34.55 -29.79
CA ARG A 545 -9.98 -35.24 -31.02
C ARG A 545 -9.31 -36.61 -31.23
N VAL A 546 -8.62 -37.15 -30.23
CA VAL A 546 -8.00 -38.48 -30.26
C VAL A 546 -8.76 -39.43 -29.36
#